data_AF-A0AA36MK11-F1
#
_entry.id   AF-A0AA36MK11-F1
#
_cell.length_a   1.000
_cell.length_b   1.000
_cell.length_c   1.000
_cell.angle_alpha   90.00
_cell.angle_beta   90.00
_cell.angle_gamma   90.00
#
_symmetry.space_group_name_H-M   'P 1'
#
loop_
_entity.id
_entity.type
_entity.pdbx_description
1 polymer ?
#
loop_
_entity_poly.entity_id
_entity_poly.type
_entity_poly.pdbx_seq_one_letter_code
_entity_poly.pdbx_strand_id
1 'polypeptide(L)'
;MGDDDLISALAADASVSVAAPAPAPAPAPGPAGVPKEVVMGYHRLFAHDYFERQLPRFTSSRPESPEVAEAWKAAVCDSWLCRLPSFASGAGEEAWEASCAELLQLTVQGSVWGIKARPWRDFAGPMQFPDHPWQRLPCNLQRYAGNYLNLLLALAMAGAAQSRPLLFGACAMAKAVALLAPPEMFDVELLTSGSFRSVGGGWLRLLLAALGEFGLAASCFCRSGARGGLLGGGLVLAHALLRTRPWTDMAKDKVKSAKEQVTRLKSQ
;
A
#
# COMPACT_ATOMS: atom_id res chain seq x y z
N MET A 1 46.23 14.02 -9.95
CA MET A 1 45.21 15.07 -10.20
C MET A 1 43.92 14.49 -9.67
N GLY A 2 43.50 14.98 -8.50
CA GLY A 2 42.42 14.38 -7.70
C GLY A 2 41.09 15.05 -7.97
N ASP A 3 40.01 14.27 -7.84
CA ASP A 3 38.63 14.64 -8.16
C ASP A 3 38.01 15.68 -7.19
N ASP A 4 38.76 16.13 -6.18
CA ASP A 4 38.30 17.09 -5.17
C ASP A 4 38.28 18.56 -5.65
N ASP A 5 38.95 18.88 -6.77
CA ASP A 5 39.04 20.25 -7.28
C ASP A 5 37.80 20.68 -8.11
N LEU A 6 37.00 19.73 -8.60
CA LEU A 6 35.83 20.04 -9.44
C LEU A 6 34.59 20.50 -8.65
N ILE A 7 34.51 20.17 -7.34
CA ILE A 7 33.37 20.58 -6.51
C ILE A 7 33.56 22.02 -5.97
N SER A 8 34.81 22.48 -5.79
CA SER A 8 35.07 23.83 -5.28
C SER A 8 34.84 24.95 -6.31
N ALA A 9 34.85 24.65 -7.61
CA ALA A 9 34.67 25.66 -8.66
C ALA A 9 33.20 26.03 -8.95
N LEU A 10 32.22 25.25 -8.45
CA LEU A 10 30.79 25.48 -8.71
C LEU A 10 30.07 26.31 -7.62
N ALA A 11 30.76 26.69 -6.55
CA ALA A 11 30.17 27.41 -5.42
C ALA A 11 30.34 28.95 -5.47
N ALA A 12 30.96 29.51 -6.51
CA ALA A 12 31.52 30.86 -6.43
C ALA A 12 30.75 31.98 -7.15
N ASP A 13 29.68 31.74 -7.91
CA ASP A 13 29.10 32.84 -8.71
C ASP A 13 27.57 32.77 -8.86
N ALA A 14 26.86 33.32 -7.87
CA ALA A 14 25.43 33.65 -7.99
C ALA A 14 24.99 34.70 -6.96
N SER A 15 25.70 35.83 -6.84
CA SER A 15 25.16 37.01 -6.14
C SER A 15 24.39 37.90 -7.12
N VAL A 16 23.16 37.50 -7.44
CA VAL A 16 22.22 38.36 -8.18
C VAL A 16 21.71 39.44 -7.23
N SER A 17 22.12 40.68 -7.46
CA SER A 17 21.55 41.87 -6.81
C SER A 17 20.11 42.06 -7.29
N VAL A 18 19.15 41.63 -6.47
CA VAL A 18 17.72 41.87 -6.71
C VAL A 18 17.40 43.29 -6.29
N ALA A 19 17.18 44.18 -7.27
CA ALA A 19 16.65 45.51 -7.04
C ALA A 19 15.33 45.42 -6.27
N ALA A 20 15.21 46.22 -5.21
CA ALA A 20 14.03 46.21 -4.34
C ALA A 20 12.74 46.46 -5.14
N PRO A 21 11.70 45.63 -5.00
CA PRO A 21 10.43 45.84 -5.68
C PRO A 21 9.81 47.17 -5.24
N ALA A 22 9.23 47.91 -6.20
CA ALA A 22 8.54 49.15 -5.93
C ALA A 22 7.43 48.96 -4.86
N PRO A 23 7.17 49.97 -4.01
CA PRO A 23 6.13 49.89 -2.99
C PRO A 23 4.77 49.58 -3.64
N ALA A 24 4.11 48.53 -3.15
CA ALA A 24 2.80 48.11 -3.64
C ALA A 24 1.78 49.24 -3.45
N PRO A 25 0.87 49.47 -4.43
CA PRO A 25 -0.21 50.43 -4.29
C PRO A 25 -1.05 50.11 -3.05
N ALA A 26 -1.46 51.16 -2.33
CA ALA A 26 -2.25 51.02 -1.12
C ALA A 26 -3.53 50.20 -1.38
N PRO A 27 -3.91 49.27 -0.49
CA PRO A 27 -5.10 48.46 -0.66
C PRO A 27 -6.33 49.36 -0.77
N ALA A 28 -7.12 49.16 -1.83
CA ALA A 28 -8.42 49.80 -1.96
C ALA A 28 -9.26 49.48 -0.71
N PRO A 29 -10.07 50.42 -0.20
CA PRO A 29 -10.96 50.16 0.92
C PRO A 29 -11.83 48.94 0.58
N GLY A 30 -11.61 47.86 1.32
CA GLY A 30 -12.34 46.61 1.12
C GLY A 30 -13.84 46.84 1.33
N PRO A 31 -14.70 46.05 0.64
CA PRO A 31 -16.13 46.11 0.88
C PRO A 31 -16.41 45.95 2.38
N ALA A 32 -17.35 46.74 2.90
CA ALA A 32 -17.72 46.74 4.31
C ALA A 32 -17.83 45.29 4.81
N GLY A 33 -17.02 44.96 5.82
CA GLY A 33 -16.90 43.58 6.31
C GLY A 33 -18.27 43.03 6.66
N VAL A 34 -18.68 41.97 5.96
CA VAL A 34 -19.91 41.27 6.29
C VAL A 34 -19.78 40.75 7.73
N PRO A 35 -20.75 41.03 8.61
CA PRO A 35 -20.69 40.56 10.00
C PRO A 35 -20.46 39.05 10.04
N LYS A 36 -19.56 38.61 10.92
CA LYS A 36 -19.15 37.20 11.02
C LYS A 36 -20.35 36.27 11.24
N GLU A 37 -21.38 36.77 11.92
CA GLU A 37 -22.63 36.09 12.20
C GLU A 37 -23.42 35.78 10.91
N VAL A 38 -23.41 36.70 9.96
CA VAL A 38 -24.09 36.54 8.65
C VAL A 38 -23.34 35.52 7.79
N VAL A 39 -22.00 35.57 7.78
CA VAL A 39 -21.17 34.60 7.06
C VAL A 39 -21.34 33.19 7.64
N MET A 40 -21.33 33.05 8.97
CA MET A 40 -21.59 31.77 9.64
C MET A 40 -23.01 31.27 9.41
N GLY A 41 -24.01 32.16 9.39
CA GLY A 41 -25.40 31.82 9.07
C GLY A 41 -25.55 31.28 7.64
N TYR A 42 -24.94 31.93 6.67
CA TYR A 42 -24.92 31.48 5.27
C TYR A 42 -24.23 30.13 5.10
N HIS A 43 -23.08 29.92 5.74
CA HIS A 43 -22.40 28.62 5.71
C HIS A 43 -23.21 27.51 6.37
N ARG A 44 -23.93 27.79 7.46
CA ARG A 44 -24.80 26.80 8.11
C ARG A 44 -25.99 26.44 7.23
N LEU A 45 -26.65 27.42 6.63
CA LEU A 45 -27.79 27.18 5.72
C LEU A 45 -27.35 26.45 4.45
N PHE A 46 -26.22 26.83 3.87
CA PHE A 46 -25.68 26.15 2.71
C PHE A 46 -25.25 24.71 3.04
N ALA A 47 -24.61 24.49 4.19
CA ALA A 47 -24.27 23.15 4.65
C ALA A 47 -25.55 22.32 4.88
N HIS A 48 -26.56 22.88 5.56
CA HIS A 48 -27.83 22.21 5.82
C HIS A 48 -28.54 21.80 4.53
N ASP A 49 -28.72 22.72 3.57
CA ASP A 49 -29.41 22.44 2.30
C ASP A 49 -28.58 21.50 1.40
N TYR A 50 -27.25 21.62 1.42
CA TYR A 50 -26.36 20.67 0.76
C TYR A 50 -26.48 19.27 1.35
N PHE A 51 -26.51 19.16 2.68
CA PHE A 51 -26.64 17.89 3.37
C PHE A 51 -28.04 17.31 3.17
N GLU A 52 -29.13 18.04 3.36
CA GLU A 52 -30.50 17.55 3.14
C GLU A 52 -30.75 17.06 1.71
N ARG A 53 -30.22 17.76 0.69
CA ARG A 53 -30.42 17.34 -0.70
C ARG A 53 -29.55 16.15 -1.11
N GLN A 54 -28.39 15.99 -0.48
CA GLN A 54 -27.45 14.92 -0.84
C GLN A 54 -27.59 13.68 0.07
N LEU A 55 -28.05 13.82 1.31
CA LEU A 55 -28.22 12.72 2.28
C LEU A 55 -29.08 11.57 1.72
N PRO A 56 -30.22 11.80 1.05
CA PRO A 56 -31.02 10.73 0.47
C PRO A 56 -30.28 9.93 -0.61
N ARG A 57 -29.32 10.54 -1.33
CA ARG A 57 -28.46 9.83 -2.29
C ARG A 57 -27.40 8.97 -1.61
N PHE A 58 -26.99 9.36 -0.40
CA PHE A 58 -26.03 8.62 0.42
C PHE A 58 -26.67 7.50 1.26
N THR A 59 -27.97 7.57 1.55
CA THR A 59 -28.67 6.56 2.36
C THR A 59 -29.40 5.49 1.53
N SER A 60 -29.77 5.77 0.28
CA SER A 60 -30.48 4.82 -0.58
C SER A 60 -29.57 3.91 -1.43
N SER A 61 -28.29 4.25 -1.56
CA SER A 61 -27.29 3.37 -2.19
C SER A 61 -26.71 2.45 -1.12
N ARG A 62 -27.22 1.22 -1.05
CA ARG A 62 -26.58 0.13 -0.32
C ARG A 62 -25.09 0.14 -0.74
N PRO A 63 -24.13 0.34 0.16
CA PRO A 63 -22.73 0.45 -0.20
C PRO A 63 -22.14 -0.94 -0.43
N GLU A 64 -22.74 -1.71 -1.34
CA GLU A 64 -21.94 -2.63 -2.14
C GLU A 64 -21.19 -1.72 -3.12
N SER A 65 -20.21 -0.95 -2.63
CA SER A 65 -19.39 -0.16 -3.55
C SER A 65 -18.54 -1.19 -4.30
N PRO A 66 -18.82 -1.48 -5.59
CA PRO A 66 -18.01 -2.42 -6.36
C PRO A 66 -16.53 -2.03 -6.29
N GLU A 67 -16.24 -0.75 -6.10
CA GLU A 67 -14.91 -0.19 -5.91
C GLU A 67 -14.10 -0.79 -4.75
N VAL A 68 -14.71 -1.08 -3.59
CA VAL A 68 -14.00 -1.71 -2.46
C VAL A 68 -13.67 -3.15 -2.81
N ALA A 69 -14.65 -3.89 -3.35
CA ALA A 69 -14.45 -5.27 -3.78
C ALA A 69 -13.37 -5.37 -4.87
N GLU A 70 -13.41 -4.48 -5.87
CA GLU A 70 -12.40 -4.40 -6.93
C GLU A 70 -11.02 -4.01 -6.39
N ALA A 71 -10.92 -3.10 -5.42
CA ALA A 71 -9.64 -2.75 -4.80
C ALA A 71 -9.02 -3.93 -4.02
N TRP A 72 -9.85 -4.70 -3.31
CA TRP A 72 -9.40 -5.88 -2.59
C TRP A 72 -9.02 -7.01 -3.54
N LYS A 73 -9.84 -7.25 -4.56
CA LYS A 73 -9.55 -8.21 -5.63
C LYS A 73 -8.25 -7.84 -6.34
N ALA A 74 -8.06 -6.58 -6.71
CA ALA A 74 -6.81 -6.09 -7.30
C ALA A 74 -5.63 -6.34 -6.37
N ALA A 75 -5.74 -6.02 -5.08
CA ALA A 75 -4.66 -6.28 -4.11
C ALA A 75 -4.32 -7.77 -3.96
N VAL A 76 -5.32 -8.66 -4.01
CA VAL A 76 -5.11 -10.12 -3.98
C VAL A 76 -4.50 -10.62 -5.29
N CYS A 77 -5.04 -10.21 -6.44
CA CYS A 77 -4.53 -10.61 -7.76
C CYS A 77 -3.11 -10.08 -8.02
N ASP A 78 -2.77 -8.89 -7.52
CA ASP A 78 -1.43 -8.30 -7.60
C ASP A 78 -0.44 -8.91 -6.59
N SER A 79 -0.91 -9.78 -5.67
CA SER A 79 -0.04 -10.46 -4.73
C SER A 79 1.02 -11.28 -5.46
N TRP A 80 2.21 -11.35 -4.86
CA TRP A 80 3.32 -12.12 -5.43
C TRP A 80 2.94 -13.60 -5.67
N LEU A 81 2.20 -14.20 -4.74
CA LEU A 81 1.68 -15.57 -4.85
C LEU A 81 0.80 -15.79 -6.10
N CYS A 82 -0.12 -14.86 -6.38
CA CYS A 82 -0.99 -14.98 -7.55
C CYS A 82 -0.25 -14.80 -8.89
N ARG A 83 0.90 -14.11 -8.87
CA ARG A 83 1.77 -13.93 -10.04
C ARG A 83 2.75 -15.10 -10.24
N LEU A 84 2.93 -15.98 -9.25
CA LEU A 84 3.88 -17.09 -9.31
C LEU A 84 3.80 -17.97 -10.59
N PRO A 85 2.60 -18.37 -11.08
CA PRO A 85 2.50 -19.18 -12.29
C PRO A 85 3.13 -18.52 -13.53
N SER A 86 3.06 -17.19 -13.61
CA SER A 86 3.66 -16.42 -14.72
C SER A 86 5.19 -16.41 -14.68
N PHE A 87 5.78 -16.57 -13.48
CA PHE A 87 7.24 -16.69 -13.31
C PHE A 87 7.73 -18.12 -13.58
N ALA A 88 6.88 -19.13 -13.40
CA ALA A 88 7.23 -20.53 -13.60
C ALA A 88 7.19 -20.96 -15.08
N SER A 89 6.38 -20.31 -15.92
CA SER A 89 6.22 -20.68 -17.33
C SER A 89 7.32 -20.09 -18.22
N GLY A 90 8.48 -20.77 -18.28
CA GLY A 90 9.53 -20.50 -19.28
C GLY A 90 10.36 -19.25 -19.04
N ALA A 91 10.34 -18.72 -17.81
CA ALA A 91 11.20 -17.60 -17.45
C ALA A 91 12.65 -18.10 -17.23
N GLY A 92 13.63 -17.35 -17.73
CA GLY A 92 15.05 -17.63 -17.49
C GLY A 92 15.45 -17.34 -16.04
N GLU A 93 16.68 -17.68 -15.69
CA GLU A 93 17.22 -17.50 -14.33
C GLU A 93 17.10 -16.08 -13.78
N GLU A 94 17.36 -15.08 -14.63
CA GLU A 94 17.21 -13.66 -14.28
C GLU A 94 15.79 -13.31 -13.80
N ALA A 95 14.77 -13.92 -14.38
CA ALA A 95 13.39 -13.65 -14.00
C ALA A 95 13.04 -14.27 -12.64
N TRP A 96 13.57 -15.46 -12.33
CA TRP A 96 13.40 -16.08 -11.01
C TRP A 96 14.08 -15.26 -9.92
N GLU A 97 15.29 -14.78 -10.20
CA GLU A 97 16.04 -13.90 -9.29
C GLU A 97 15.33 -12.55 -9.10
N ALA A 98 14.81 -11.96 -10.17
CA ALA A 98 13.99 -10.75 -10.09
C ALA A 98 12.73 -10.96 -9.22
N SER A 99 12.05 -12.11 -9.34
CA SER A 99 10.90 -12.46 -8.50
C SER A 99 11.28 -12.62 -7.02
N CYS A 100 12.41 -13.24 -6.71
CA CYS A 100 12.92 -13.35 -5.34
C CYS A 100 13.31 -11.98 -4.76
N ALA A 101 13.98 -11.15 -5.55
CA ALA A 101 14.34 -9.78 -5.17
C ALA A 101 13.11 -8.92 -4.89
N GLU A 102 12.07 -9.02 -5.74
CA GLU A 102 10.78 -8.35 -5.51
C GLU A 102 10.15 -8.80 -4.19
N LEU A 103 10.09 -10.11 -3.94
CA LEU A 103 9.50 -10.65 -2.70
C LEU A 103 10.29 -10.20 -1.46
N LEU A 104 11.61 -10.17 -1.53
CA LEU A 104 12.47 -9.65 -0.46
C LEU A 104 12.17 -8.17 -0.22
N GLN A 105 12.12 -7.35 -1.27
CA GLN A 105 11.82 -5.92 -1.15
C GLN A 105 10.45 -5.69 -0.50
N LEU A 106 9.42 -6.43 -0.92
CA LEU A 106 8.09 -6.36 -0.32
C LEU A 106 8.13 -6.79 1.16
N THR A 107 8.84 -7.86 1.48
CA THR A 107 8.98 -8.35 2.86
C THR A 107 9.65 -7.31 3.76
N VAL A 108 10.73 -6.66 3.29
CA VAL A 108 11.43 -5.58 4.00
C VAL A 108 10.54 -4.36 4.20
N GLN A 109 9.62 -4.08 3.28
CA GLN A 109 8.61 -3.02 3.42
C GLN A 109 7.47 -3.37 4.40
N GLY A 110 7.52 -4.55 5.04
CA GLY A 110 6.47 -5.04 5.94
C GLY A 110 5.28 -5.68 5.21
N SER A 111 5.38 -5.88 3.89
CA SER A 111 4.43 -6.67 3.11
C SER A 111 4.83 -8.14 3.14
N VAL A 112 4.65 -8.77 4.30
CA VAL A 112 5.10 -10.16 4.56
C VAL A 112 4.49 -11.15 3.56
N TRP A 113 3.38 -10.79 2.91
CA TRP A 113 2.66 -11.63 1.95
C TRP A 113 2.93 -11.33 0.48
N GLY A 114 3.93 -10.48 0.21
CA GLY A 114 4.15 -9.97 -1.14
C GLY A 114 2.93 -9.19 -1.68
N ILE A 115 2.05 -8.69 -0.81
CA ILE A 115 0.93 -7.82 -1.16
C ILE A 115 1.40 -6.38 -1.02
N LYS A 116 1.47 -5.66 -2.13
CA LYS A 116 1.94 -4.27 -2.14
C LYS A 116 1.10 -3.41 -1.19
N ALA A 117 1.77 -2.79 -0.23
CA ALA A 117 1.15 -1.92 0.76
C ALA A 117 1.54 -0.46 0.51
N ARG A 118 0.74 0.48 1.03
CA ARG A 118 1.18 1.86 1.19
C ARG A 118 2.21 1.94 2.32
N PRO A 119 3.06 2.98 2.35
CA PRO A 119 3.98 3.20 3.46
C PRO A 119 3.26 3.10 4.81
N TRP A 120 3.79 2.30 5.73
CA TRP A 120 3.16 2.09 7.05
C TRP A 120 3.02 3.37 7.87
N ARG A 121 3.89 4.35 7.63
CA ARG A 121 3.78 5.71 8.21
C ARG A 121 2.48 6.40 7.80
N ASP A 122 2.06 6.25 6.54
CA ASP A 122 0.80 6.83 6.04
C ASP A 122 -0.41 6.07 6.58
N PHE A 123 -0.26 4.75 6.75
CA PHE A 123 -1.26 3.89 7.36
C PHE A 123 -1.52 4.32 8.80
N ALA A 124 -0.48 4.40 9.63
CA ALA A 124 -0.54 4.76 11.05
C ALA A 124 -0.82 6.24 11.36
N GLY A 125 -1.17 7.05 10.35
CA GLY A 125 -1.42 8.48 10.52
C GLY A 125 -2.58 8.81 11.48
N PRO A 126 -2.96 10.10 11.61
CA PRO A 126 -3.86 10.58 12.65
C PRO A 126 -5.21 9.84 12.71
N MET A 127 -5.63 9.55 13.93
CA MET A 127 -6.89 8.85 14.25
C MET A 127 -7.80 9.78 15.05
N GLN A 128 -9.09 9.82 14.69
CA GLN A 128 -10.12 10.59 15.40
C GLN A 128 -11.45 9.85 15.29
N PHE A 129 -12.33 10.04 16.27
CA PHE A 129 -13.68 9.49 16.18
C PHE A 129 -14.40 10.01 14.92
N PRO A 130 -15.17 9.15 14.23
CA PRO A 130 -15.81 9.53 12.98
C PRO A 130 -17.11 10.29 13.20
N ASP A 131 -17.24 11.46 12.57
CA ASP A 131 -18.53 12.15 12.43
C ASP A 131 -19.46 11.40 11.46
N HIS A 132 -18.87 10.74 10.44
CA HIS A 132 -19.57 10.00 9.39
C HIS A 132 -18.92 8.62 9.16
N PRO A 133 -19.19 7.63 10.05
CA PRO A 133 -18.51 6.32 10.00
C PRO A 133 -18.76 5.58 8.68
N TRP A 134 -19.99 5.66 8.14
CA TRP A 134 -20.38 4.95 6.93
C TRP A 134 -19.70 5.44 5.66
N GLN A 135 -19.28 6.71 5.61
CA GLN A 135 -18.50 7.24 4.48
C GLN A 135 -17.01 6.93 4.63
N ARG A 136 -16.52 6.94 5.87
CA ARG A 136 -15.10 6.77 6.18
C ARG A 136 -14.63 5.33 6.00
N LEU A 137 -15.44 4.37 6.43
CA LEU A 137 -15.12 2.93 6.37
C LEU A 137 -14.77 2.47 4.94
N PRO A 138 -15.66 2.58 3.92
CA PRO A 138 -15.36 2.10 2.57
C PRO A 138 -14.18 2.86 1.93
N CYS A 139 -14.08 4.18 2.16
CA CYS A 139 -12.98 4.98 1.63
C CYS A 139 -11.61 4.49 2.15
N ASN A 140 -11.51 4.21 3.45
CA ASN A 140 -10.30 3.69 4.04
C ASN A 140 -10.03 2.24 3.62
N LEU A 141 -11.05 1.38 3.58
CA LEU A 141 -10.96 -0.01 3.11
C LEU A 141 -10.44 -0.12 1.69
N GLN A 142 -10.88 0.75 0.78
CA GLN A 142 -10.38 0.84 -0.59
C GLN A 142 -8.92 1.34 -0.61
N ARG A 143 -8.63 2.44 0.10
CA ARG A 143 -7.32 3.10 0.06
C ARG A 143 -6.18 2.24 0.60
N TYR A 144 -6.44 1.47 1.66
CA TYR A 144 -5.44 0.71 2.40
C TYR A 144 -5.66 -0.80 2.30
N ALA A 145 -6.34 -1.29 1.25
CA ALA A 145 -6.64 -2.71 1.05
C ALA A 145 -5.39 -3.62 1.24
N GLY A 146 -4.26 -3.26 0.63
CA GLY A 146 -3.01 -4.01 0.78
C GLY A 146 -2.45 -4.02 2.21
N ASN A 147 -2.49 -2.90 2.93
CA ASN A 147 -2.06 -2.86 4.35
C ASN A 147 -2.99 -3.71 5.22
N TYR A 148 -4.30 -3.66 4.98
CA TYR A 148 -5.28 -4.44 5.74
C TYR A 148 -5.15 -5.94 5.51
N LEU A 149 -4.92 -6.37 4.26
CA LEU A 149 -4.64 -7.77 3.96
C LEU A 149 -3.37 -8.24 4.68
N ASN A 150 -2.28 -7.46 4.63
CA ASN A 150 -1.05 -7.80 5.37
C ASN A 150 -1.29 -7.88 6.88
N LEU A 151 -2.07 -6.95 7.47
CA LEU A 151 -2.39 -6.97 8.89
C LEU A 151 -3.23 -8.19 9.30
N LEU A 152 -4.28 -8.49 8.51
CA LEU A 152 -5.14 -9.66 8.72
C LEU A 152 -4.32 -10.95 8.72
N LEU A 153 -3.47 -11.08 7.71
CA LEU A 153 -2.66 -12.28 7.53
C LEU A 153 -1.54 -12.37 8.57
N ALA A 154 -0.93 -11.25 8.99
CA ALA A 154 0.03 -11.21 10.07
C ALA A 154 -0.57 -11.71 11.40
N LEU A 155 -1.79 -11.30 11.72
CA LEU A 155 -2.48 -11.73 12.93
C LEU A 155 -2.97 -13.17 12.84
N ALA A 156 -3.42 -13.61 11.66
CA ALA A 156 -3.71 -15.03 11.42
C ALA A 156 -2.45 -15.90 11.60
N MET A 157 -1.30 -15.46 11.09
CA MET A 157 -0.01 -16.14 11.29
C MET A 157 0.39 -16.18 12.76
N ALA A 158 0.23 -15.09 13.50
CA ALA A 158 0.51 -15.07 14.95
C ALA A 158 -0.35 -16.10 15.70
N GLY A 159 -1.63 -16.22 15.34
CA GLY A 159 -2.51 -17.27 15.87
C GLY A 159 -2.06 -18.68 15.47
N ALA A 160 -1.68 -18.88 14.21
CA ALA A 160 -1.21 -20.16 13.69
C ALA A 160 0.10 -20.62 14.38
N ALA A 161 1.06 -19.70 14.55
CA ALA A 161 2.34 -19.93 15.20
C ALA A 161 2.20 -20.42 16.65
N GLN A 162 1.20 -19.94 17.39
CA GLN A 162 0.91 -20.43 18.74
C GLN A 162 0.51 -21.90 18.76
N SER A 163 -0.16 -22.38 17.71
CA SER A 163 -0.66 -23.76 17.63
C SER A 163 0.29 -24.75 16.96
N ARG A 164 1.11 -24.28 16.02
CA ARG A 164 2.00 -25.09 15.18
C ARG A 164 3.36 -24.39 15.00
N PRO A 165 4.10 -24.13 16.09
CA PRO A 165 5.32 -23.32 16.04
C PRO A 165 6.40 -23.94 15.17
N LEU A 166 6.53 -25.27 15.16
CA LEU A 166 7.52 -25.97 14.35
C LEU A 166 7.27 -25.83 12.85
N LEU A 167 6.03 -26.03 12.40
CA LEU A 167 5.67 -25.86 10.99
C LEU A 167 5.84 -24.39 10.56
N PHE A 168 5.36 -23.45 11.38
CA PHE A 168 5.51 -22.03 11.12
C PHE A 168 7.00 -21.64 11.03
N GLY A 169 7.81 -22.07 11.99
CA GLY A 169 9.25 -21.85 12.01
C GLY A 169 9.96 -22.44 10.80
N ALA A 170 9.60 -23.66 10.39
CA ALA A 170 10.15 -24.29 9.20
C ALA A 170 9.82 -23.51 7.92
N CYS A 171 8.57 -23.09 7.73
CA CYS A 171 8.16 -22.30 6.56
C CYS A 171 8.80 -20.91 6.55
N ALA A 172 8.86 -20.24 7.71
CA ALA A 172 9.51 -18.94 7.85
C ALA A 172 11.02 -19.04 7.59
N MET A 173 11.67 -20.10 8.09
CA MET A 173 13.09 -20.36 7.83
C MET A 173 13.34 -20.67 6.36
N ALA A 174 12.53 -21.53 5.75
CA ALA A 174 12.64 -21.84 4.31
C ALA A 174 12.54 -20.56 3.46
N LYS A 175 11.56 -19.69 3.76
CA LYS A 175 11.43 -18.38 3.10
C LYS A 175 12.64 -17.49 3.37
N ALA A 176 13.10 -17.38 4.62
CA ALA A 176 14.24 -16.53 4.97
C ALA A 176 15.53 -16.99 4.29
N VAL A 177 15.82 -18.28 4.30
CA VAL A 177 16.95 -18.89 3.58
C VAL A 177 16.83 -18.61 2.09
N ALA A 178 15.65 -18.85 1.50
CA ALA A 178 15.41 -18.57 0.08
C ALA A 178 15.63 -17.10 -0.27
N LEU A 179 15.29 -16.14 0.58
CA LEU A 179 15.39 -14.72 0.24
C LEU A 179 16.75 -14.11 0.57
N LEU A 180 17.40 -14.54 1.66
CA LEU A 180 18.62 -13.92 2.19
C LEU A 180 19.91 -14.65 1.82
N ALA A 181 19.85 -15.94 1.47
CA ALA A 181 21.05 -16.66 1.07
C ALA A 181 21.57 -16.12 -0.29
N PRO A 182 22.90 -16.04 -0.47
CA PRO A 182 23.49 -15.75 -1.77
C PRO A 182 23.02 -16.75 -2.84
N PRO A 183 22.80 -16.33 -4.10
CA PRO A 183 22.35 -17.22 -5.18
C PRO A 183 23.22 -18.47 -5.33
N GLU A 184 24.53 -18.33 -5.11
CA GLU A 184 25.54 -19.39 -5.28
C GLU A 184 25.31 -20.58 -4.31
N MET A 185 24.59 -20.38 -3.19
CA MET A 185 24.24 -21.46 -2.28
C MET A 185 23.22 -22.44 -2.86
N PHE A 186 22.50 -22.03 -3.91
CA PHE A 186 21.51 -22.88 -4.58
C PHE A 186 22.08 -23.59 -5.80
N ASP A 187 23.33 -23.32 -6.19
CA ASP A 187 24.01 -23.99 -7.30
C ASP A 187 24.56 -25.34 -6.83
N VAL A 188 23.67 -26.32 -6.72
CA VAL A 188 24.05 -27.68 -6.31
C VAL A 188 24.51 -28.48 -7.52
N GLU A 189 25.81 -28.79 -7.56
CA GLU A 189 26.35 -29.73 -8.54
C GLU A 189 26.15 -31.17 -8.04
N LEU A 190 25.34 -31.94 -8.76
CA LEU A 190 25.17 -33.37 -8.50
C LEU A 190 25.99 -34.18 -9.49
N LEU A 191 26.77 -35.12 -8.96
CA LEU A 191 27.46 -36.13 -9.76
C LEU A 191 26.43 -37.19 -10.19
N THR A 192 26.05 -37.20 -11.47
CA THR A 192 25.10 -38.18 -12.03
C THR A 192 25.75 -38.94 -13.18
N SER A 193 25.81 -40.28 -13.07
CA SER A 193 26.25 -41.20 -14.15
C SER A 193 27.49 -40.75 -14.96
N GLY A 194 28.50 -40.19 -14.29
CA GLY A 194 29.76 -39.79 -14.93
C GLY A 194 29.83 -38.35 -15.46
N SER A 195 28.80 -37.51 -15.25
CA SER A 195 28.85 -36.07 -15.50
C SER A 195 28.33 -35.26 -14.31
N PHE A 196 28.87 -34.05 -14.14
CA PHE A 196 28.32 -33.06 -13.22
C PHE A 196 27.11 -32.39 -13.88
N ARG A 197 25.97 -32.40 -13.19
CA ARG A 197 24.78 -31.66 -13.58
C ARG A 197 24.44 -30.66 -12.48
N SER A 198 24.33 -29.38 -12.85
CA SER A 198 23.80 -28.35 -11.95
C SER A 198 22.30 -28.61 -11.73
N VAL A 199 21.94 -29.03 -10.53
CA VAL A 199 20.57 -29.23 -10.08
C VAL A 199 20.28 -28.15 -9.05
N GLY A 200 20.13 -26.92 -9.53
CA GLY A 200 20.18 -25.74 -8.68
C GLY A 200 19.87 -24.44 -9.40
N GLY A 201 20.18 -23.33 -8.72
CA GLY A 201 20.05 -21.96 -9.22
C GLY A 201 18.73 -21.29 -8.84
N GLY A 202 18.37 -20.23 -9.59
CA GLY A 202 17.24 -19.36 -9.29
C GLY A 202 15.88 -20.07 -9.14
N TRP A 203 15.62 -21.17 -9.86
CA TRP A 203 14.34 -21.88 -9.76
C TRP A 203 14.17 -22.60 -8.43
N LEU A 204 15.26 -23.17 -7.88
CA LEU A 204 15.23 -23.90 -6.62
C LEU A 204 14.98 -22.91 -5.48
N ARG A 205 15.65 -21.75 -5.55
CA ARG A 205 15.44 -20.62 -4.65
C ARG A 205 14.00 -20.12 -4.71
N LEU A 206 13.46 -19.89 -5.91
CA LEU A 206 12.07 -19.47 -6.12
C LEU A 206 11.08 -20.51 -5.59
N LEU A 207 11.32 -21.80 -5.83
CA LEU A 207 10.50 -22.89 -5.32
C LEU A 207 10.51 -22.92 -3.80
N LEU A 208 11.67 -22.77 -3.16
CA LEU A 208 11.80 -22.74 -1.71
C LEU A 208 11.08 -21.52 -1.11
N ALA A 209 11.22 -20.35 -1.73
CA ALA A 209 10.48 -19.13 -1.36
C ALA A 209 8.97 -19.35 -1.48
N ALA A 210 8.51 -19.93 -2.58
CA ALA A 210 7.10 -20.24 -2.80
C ALA A 210 6.58 -21.25 -1.78
N LEU A 211 7.30 -22.33 -1.48
CA LEU A 211 6.90 -23.32 -0.48
C LEU A 211 6.83 -22.72 0.92
N GLY A 212 7.80 -21.87 1.29
CA GLY A 212 7.76 -21.13 2.54
C GLY A 212 6.54 -20.22 2.62
N GLU A 213 6.28 -19.46 1.56
CA GLU A 213 5.14 -18.54 1.47
C GLU A 213 3.78 -19.26 1.50
N PHE A 214 3.61 -20.32 0.70
CA PHE A 214 2.41 -21.15 0.68
C PHE A 214 2.18 -21.86 2.02
N GLY A 215 3.24 -22.34 2.66
CA GLY A 215 3.16 -22.99 3.97
C GLY A 215 2.71 -22.02 5.06
N LEU A 216 3.29 -20.82 5.09
CA LEU A 216 2.81 -19.73 5.94
C LEU A 216 1.36 -19.39 5.61
N ALA A 217 1.00 -19.41 4.32
CA ALA A 217 -0.34 -19.08 3.90
C ALA A 217 -1.41 -20.08 4.33
N ALA A 218 -1.15 -21.36 4.10
CA ALA A 218 -2.00 -22.45 4.52
C ALA A 218 -2.21 -22.44 6.05
N SER A 219 -1.20 -22.01 6.82
CA SER A 219 -1.29 -21.94 8.28
C SER A 219 -2.36 -20.96 8.77
N CYS A 220 -2.64 -19.89 8.02
CA CYS A 220 -3.70 -18.92 8.35
C CYS A 220 -5.10 -19.51 8.30
N PHE A 221 -5.33 -20.55 7.49
CA PHE A 221 -6.63 -21.21 7.35
C PHE A 221 -6.89 -22.29 8.41
N CYS A 222 -5.93 -22.54 9.31
CA CYS A 222 -6.15 -23.38 10.47
C CYS A 222 -7.08 -22.70 11.48
N ARG A 223 -7.73 -23.48 12.38
CA ARG A 223 -8.66 -22.93 13.39
C ARG A 223 -8.06 -21.82 14.26
N SER A 224 -6.79 -21.97 14.63
CA SER A 224 -6.03 -20.97 15.39
C SER A 224 -5.73 -19.72 14.55
N GLY A 225 -5.35 -19.91 13.28
CA GLY A 225 -5.17 -18.82 12.33
C GLY A 225 -6.46 -18.03 12.08
N ALA A 226 -7.60 -18.71 11.95
CA ALA A 226 -8.90 -18.07 11.81
C ALA A 226 -9.24 -17.16 13.01
N ARG A 227 -8.90 -17.57 14.25
CA ARG A 227 -9.07 -16.70 15.44
C ARG A 227 -8.19 -15.46 15.35
N GLY A 228 -6.94 -15.61 14.94
CA GLY A 228 -6.04 -14.48 14.69
C GLY A 228 -6.59 -13.54 13.60
N GLY A 229 -7.13 -14.11 12.52
CA GLY A 229 -7.78 -13.37 11.45
C GLY A 229 -9.01 -12.59 11.92
N LEU A 230 -9.83 -13.14 12.81
CA LEU A 230 -10.97 -12.43 13.41
C LEU A 230 -10.52 -11.22 14.23
N LEU A 231 -9.46 -11.37 15.04
CA LEU A 231 -8.87 -10.25 15.78
C LEU A 231 -8.32 -9.19 14.81
N GLY A 232 -7.68 -9.61 13.73
CA GLY A 232 -7.25 -8.72 12.65
C GLY A 232 -8.40 -8.00 11.98
N GLY A 233 -9.54 -8.67 11.76
CA GLY A 233 -10.76 -8.05 11.23
C GLY A 233 -11.25 -6.93 12.14
N GLY A 234 -11.27 -7.17 13.45
CA GLY A 234 -11.60 -6.15 14.44
C GLY A 234 -10.66 -4.94 14.37
N LEU A 235 -9.34 -5.16 14.27
CA LEU A 235 -8.35 -4.09 14.16
C LEU A 235 -8.44 -3.33 12.84
N VAL A 236 -8.68 -4.02 11.71
CA VAL A 236 -8.91 -3.40 10.41
C VAL A 236 -10.15 -2.51 10.45
N LEU A 237 -11.26 -2.98 11.01
CA LEU A 237 -12.48 -2.19 11.15
C LEU A 237 -12.27 -0.98 12.05
N ALA A 238 -11.64 -1.17 13.21
CA ALA A 238 -11.32 -0.07 14.12
C ALA A 238 -10.42 0.97 13.44
N HIS A 239 -9.36 0.53 12.75
CA HIS A 239 -8.47 1.40 12.01
C HIS A 239 -9.23 2.14 10.89
N ALA A 240 -10.00 1.43 10.07
CA ALA A 240 -10.76 2.02 8.97
C ALA A 240 -11.81 3.04 9.44
N LEU A 241 -12.37 2.87 10.65
CA LEU A 241 -13.30 3.83 11.25
C LEU A 241 -12.60 5.03 11.88
N LEU A 242 -11.46 4.83 12.54
CA LEU A 242 -10.78 5.90 13.27
C LEU A 242 -9.81 6.70 12.40
N ARG A 243 -9.29 6.11 11.32
CA ARG A 243 -8.29 6.76 10.47
C ARG A 243 -8.88 7.97 9.75
N THR A 244 -8.32 9.15 10.04
CA THR A 244 -8.74 10.39 9.39
C THR A 244 -8.04 10.59 8.06
N ARG A 245 -8.79 11.03 7.05
CA ARG A 245 -8.18 11.35 5.77
C ARG A 245 -7.84 12.84 5.72
N PRO A 246 -6.57 13.22 5.45
CA PRO A 246 -6.23 14.61 5.18
C PRO A 246 -7.11 15.12 4.04
N TRP A 247 -7.71 16.30 4.20
CA TRP A 247 -8.60 16.88 3.20
C TRP A 247 -7.88 17.04 1.84
N THR A 248 -6.57 17.31 1.87
CA THR A 248 -5.70 17.41 0.70
C THR A 248 -5.72 16.15 -0.15
N ASP A 249 -5.76 14.98 0.49
CA ASP A 249 -5.80 13.70 -0.22
C ASP A 249 -7.18 13.46 -0.83
N MET A 250 -8.25 13.88 -0.15
CA MET A 250 -9.61 13.80 -0.72
C MET A 250 -9.75 14.71 -1.92
N ALA A 251 -9.18 15.93 -1.85
CA ALA A 251 -9.17 16.86 -2.97
C ALA A 251 -8.40 16.30 -4.16
N LYS A 252 -7.20 15.73 -3.94
CA LYS A 252 -6.41 15.08 -5.00
C LYS A 252 -7.17 13.96 -5.71
N ASP A 253 -7.84 13.08 -4.97
CA ASP A 253 -8.63 12.00 -5.56
C ASP A 253 -9.80 12.52 -6.39
N LYS A 254 -10.52 13.53 -5.89
CA LYS A 254 -11.64 14.16 -6.62
C LYS A 254 -11.15 14.81 -7.93
N VAL A 255 -10.02 15.50 -7.89
CA VAL A 255 -9.41 16.11 -9.08
C VAL A 255 -8.98 15.03 -10.08
N LYS A 256 -8.37 13.93 -9.61
CA LYS A 256 -7.98 12.81 -10.47
C LYS A 256 -9.20 12.14 -11.11
N SER A 257 -10.24 11.86 -10.34
CA SER A 257 -11.50 11.27 -10.84
C SER A 257 -12.17 12.18 -11.87
N ALA A 258 -12.26 13.49 -11.61
CA ALA A 258 -12.79 14.46 -12.58
C ALA A 258 -11.97 14.50 -13.87
N LYS A 259 -10.63 14.46 -13.77
CA LYS A 259 -9.74 14.40 -14.94
C LYS A 259 -9.96 13.14 -15.78
N GLU A 260 -10.11 11.98 -15.13
CA GLU A 260 -10.39 10.71 -15.81
C GLU A 260 -11.75 10.72 -16.51
N GLN A 261 -12.78 11.27 -15.87
CA GLN A 261 -14.10 11.44 -16.48
C GLN A 261 -14.05 12.34 -17.71
N VAL A 262 -13.36 13.49 -17.62
CA VAL A 262 -13.17 14.39 -18.78
C VAL A 262 -12.42 13.70 -19.90
N THR A 263 -11.40 12.89 -19.59
CA THR A 263 -10.63 12.15 -20.60
C THR A 263 -11.51 11.11 -21.30
N ARG A 264 -12.35 10.37 -20.56
CA ARG A 264 -13.30 9.41 -21.14
C ARG A 264 -14.34 10.07 -22.04
N LEU A 265 -14.85 11.24 -21.66
CA LEU A 265 -15.81 11.99 -22.47
C LEU A 265 -15.18 12.54 -23.77
N LYS A 266 -13.88 12.84 -23.77
CA LYS A 266 -13.16 13.28 -24.98
C LYS A 266 -12.83 12.15 -25.96
N SER A 267 -12.83 10.90 -25.48
CA SER A 267 -12.57 9.72 -26.32
C SER A 267 -13.83 9.12 -26.95
N GLN A 268 -15.01 9.68 -26.65
CA GLN A 268 -16.29 9.34 -27.25
C GLN A 268 -16.63 10.33 -28.35
#